data_AF-A0A135LNN5-F1
#
_entry.id   AF-A0A135LNN5-F1
#
_cell.length_a   1.000
_cell.length_b   1.000
_cell.length_c   1.000
_cell.angle_alpha   90.00
_cell.angle_beta   90.00
_cell.angle_gamma   90.00
#
_symmetry.space_group_name_H-M   'P 1'
#
loop_
_entity.id
_entity.type
_entity.pdbx_description
1 polymer ?
#
loop_
_entity_poly.entity_id
_entity_poly.type
_entity_poly.pdbx_seq_one_letter_code
_entity_poly.pdbx_strand_id
1 'polypeptide(L)'
;MRFLCLHGVGSNAAVLEAQLAVILKEFSEHEFHFLQGEIEVDPDNAVKDYFAGPYFSYFELCTPSQIHSAFQLLDEVIADEGSFDGVFAFSHGAALAASYMLYHARRSSPSEQPFRSAVFFSASLPFDSESKPFSIYRNGICYYTAPNTKETCTVDVSATIPELMDPAYVHKWDQATQFLERFGASHPVSVPISVPTAHIYALNDSYGCHAAQLQDFCVPLDREVLVHDGGHAIPYRPSTSAKMVECIRKVLNSVALF
;
A
#
# COMPACT_ATOMS: atom_id res chain seq x y z
N MET A 1 10.93 -6.74 -17.72
CA MET A 1 10.08 -5.68 -17.15
C MET A 1 10.84 -5.00 -16.03
N ARG A 2 10.51 -3.74 -15.76
CA ARG A 2 11.08 -2.96 -14.64
C ARG A 2 10.02 -2.76 -13.57
N PHE A 3 10.34 -3.08 -12.33
CA PHE A 3 9.40 -3.02 -11.21
C PHE A 3 9.88 -2.06 -10.13
N LEU A 4 9.00 -1.16 -9.72
CA LEU A 4 9.20 -0.37 -8.51
C LEU A 4 8.82 -1.22 -7.28
N CYS A 5 9.67 -1.26 -6.26
CA CYS A 5 9.47 -2.06 -5.07
C CYS A 5 9.30 -1.17 -3.83
N LEU A 6 8.16 -1.27 -3.14
CA LEU A 6 7.79 -0.43 -1.99
C LEU A 6 7.70 -1.22 -0.68
N HIS A 7 8.47 -0.80 0.33
CA HIS A 7 8.59 -1.50 1.61
C HIS A 7 7.45 -1.20 2.60
N GLY A 8 7.38 -1.98 3.68
CA GLY A 8 6.43 -1.77 4.78
C GLY A 8 6.81 -0.62 5.72
N VAL A 9 5.91 -0.27 6.64
CA VAL A 9 6.18 0.70 7.73
C VAL A 9 7.31 0.19 8.62
N GLY A 10 8.14 1.08 9.15
CA GLY A 10 9.20 0.68 10.10
C GLY A 10 10.18 -0.33 9.52
N SER A 11 10.48 -0.21 8.23
CA SER A 11 11.35 -1.11 7.46
C SER A 11 12.24 -0.30 6.52
N ASN A 12 12.92 -0.93 5.56
CA ASN A 12 13.71 -0.22 4.55
C ASN A 12 13.81 -1.03 3.25
N ALA A 13 14.40 -0.42 2.22
CA ALA A 13 14.57 -1.02 0.90
C ALA A 13 15.32 -2.37 0.96
N ALA A 14 16.40 -2.44 1.73
CA ALA A 14 17.22 -3.64 1.87
C ALA A 14 16.47 -4.80 2.57
N VAL A 15 15.60 -4.50 3.54
CA VAL A 15 14.74 -5.49 4.18
C VAL A 15 13.76 -6.08 3.16
N LEU A 16 13.10 -5.23 2.35
CA LEU A 16 12.18 -5.74 1.33
C LEU A 16 12.92 -6.58 0.28
N GLU A 17 14.10 -6.15 -0.16
CA GLU A 17 14.95 -6.92 -1.07
C GLU A 17 15.27 -8.32 -0.52
N ALA A 18 15.66 -8.40 0.75
CA ALA A 18 15.89 -9.68 1.43
C ALA A 18 14.61 -10.53 1.54
N GLN A 19 13.47 -9.92 1.83
CA GLN A 19 12.17 -10.61 1.90
C GLN A 19 11.71 -11.14 0.53
N LEU A 20 12.06 -10.45 -0.56
CA LEU A 20 11.75 -10.83 -1.94
C LEU A 20 12.78 -11.77 -2.56
N ALA A 21 13.84 -12.20 -1.86
CA ALA A 21 14.95 -12.97 -2.44
C ALA A 21 14.52 -14.20 -3.27
N VAL A 22 13.46 -14.91 -2.86
CA VAL A 22 12.93 -16.06 -3.63
C VAL A 22 12.30 -15.60 -4.95
N ILE A 23 11.57 -14.49 -4.95
CA ILE A 23 10.96 -13.88 -6.15
C ILE A 23 12.05 -13.36 -7.07
N LEU A 24 13.03 -12.62 -6.54
CA LEU A 24 14.15 -12.07 -7.34
C LEU A 24 14.91 -13.16 -8.08
N LYS A 25 15.10 -14.32 -7.44
CA LYS A 25 15.74 -15.48 -8.07
C LYS A 25 14.90 -16.07 -9.22
N GLU A 26 13.59 -16.18 -9.03
CA GLU A 26 12.67 -16.81 -10.00
C GLU A 26 12.34 -15.90 -11.19
N PHE A 27 12.48 -14.58 -11.03
CA PHE A 27 12.20 -13.56 -12.04
C PHE A 27 13.46 -12.76 -12.40
N SER A 28 14.61 -13.45 -12.49
CA SER A 28 15.94 -12.84 -12.70
C SER A 28 16.10 -12.08 -14.03
N GLU A 29 15.20 -12.31 -14.99
CA GLU A 29 15.11 -11.60 -16.26
C GLU A 29 14.41 -10.22 -16.15
N HIS A 30 14.01 -9.81 -14.96
CA HIS A 30 13.39 -8.53 -14.67
C HIS A 30 14.28 -7.65 -13.78
N GLU A 31 14.06 -6.35 -13.84
CA GLU A 31 14.75 -5.36 -13.01
C GLU A 31 13.84 -4.94 -11.86
N PHE A 32 14.38 -4.90 -10.65
CA PHE A 32 13.66 -4.50 -9.44
C PHE A 32 14.37 -3.29 -8.81
N HIS A 33 13.67 -2.17 -8.73
CA HIS A 33 14.16 -0.93 -8.13
C HIS A 33 13.51 -0.75 -6.75
N PHE A 34 14.31 -0.82 -5.69
CA PHE A 34 13.82 -0.72 -4.30
C PHE A 34 13.85 0.72 -3.81
N LEU A 35 12.68 1.35 -3.74
CA LEU A 35 12.54 2.73 -3.32
C LEU A 35 12.58 2.84 -1.79
N GLN A 36 13.45 3.71 -1.29
CA GLN A 36 13.58 4.01 0.12
C GLN A 36 12.60 5.12 0.53
N GLY A 37 11.77 4.89 1.55
CA GLY A 37 10.97 5.96 2.18
C GLY A 37 11.86 6.96 2.93
N GLU A 38 11.38 8.20 3.04
CA GLU A 38 12.18 9.34 3.52
C GLU A 38 11.99 9.67 5.01
N ILE A 39 10.95 9.13 5.66
CA ILE A 39 10.63 9.43 7.05
C ILE A 39 11.21 8.34 7.94
N GLU A 40 12.25 8.67 8.71
CA GLU A 40 12.80 7.77 9.73
C GLU A 40 11.78 7.57 10.85
N VAL A 41 11.53 6.32 11.21
CA VAL A 41 10.54 5.91 12.22
C VAL A 41 11.08 4.78 13.09
N ASP A 42 10.38 4.46 14.18
CA ASP A 42 10.64 3.25 14.94
C ASP A 42 10.39 1.99 14.09
N PRO A 43 11.14 0.90 14.31
CA PRO A 43 10.97 -0.32 13.53
C PRO A 43 9.65 -1.02 13.79
N ASP A 44 9.18 -1.74 12.78
CA ASP A 44 8.15 -2.74 12.97
C ASP A 44 8.68 -3.93 13.81
N ASN A 45 7.82 -4.50 14.65
CA ASN A 45 8.19 -5.61 15.52
C ASN A 45 8.66 -6.86 14.76
N ALA A 46 8.15 -7.08 13.54
CA ALA A 46 8.58 -8.18 12.68
C ALA A 46 9.95 -7.94 12.02
N VAL A 47 10.47 -6.71 12.08
CA VAL A 47 11.74 -6.31 11.45
C VAL A 47 12.86 -6.14 12.47
N LYS A 48 12.57 -5.48 13.61
CA LYS A 48 13.58 -5.00 14.57
C LYS A 48 14.56 -6.05 15.09
N ASP A 49 14.12 -7.30 15.23
CA ASP A 49 14.92 -8.39 15.82
C ASP A 49 15.83 -9.08 14.78
N TYR A 50 15.60 -8.82 13.48
CA TYR A 50 16.28 -9.51 12.38
C TYR A 50 17.13 -8.58 11.52
N PHE A 51 16.79 -7.29 11.46
CA PHE A 51 17.47 -6.30 10.63
C PHE A 51 17.84 -5.07 11.44
N ALA A 52 19.08 -4.61 11.29
CA ALA A 52 19.52 -3.34 11.86
C ALA A 52 18.90 -2.16 11.09
N GLY A 53 18.62 -1.08 11.82
CA GLY A 53 18.15 0.18 11.24
C GLY A 53 19.25 0.90 10.43
N PRO A 54 18.94 2.10 9.91
CA PRO A 54 17.71 2.87 10.16
C PRO A 54 16.45 2.27 9.52
N TYR A 55 15.28 2.69 10.02
CA TYR A 55 13.97 2.24 9.57
C TYR A 55 13.14 3.43 9.13
N PHE A 56 12.31 3.22 8.13
CA PHE A 56 11.64 4.29 7.41
C PHE A 56 10.21 3.95 7.03
N SER A 57 9.51 4.99 6.63
CA SER A 57 8.15 5.01 6.12
C SER A 57 8.02 6.06 5.01
N TYR A 58 7.07 5.87 4.10
CA TYR A 58 6.75 6.87 3.08
C TYR A 58 5.89 8.01 3.61
N PHE A 59 4.99 7.70 4.55
CA PHE A 59 4.26 8.66 5.37
C PHE A 59 4.08 8.09 6.78
N GLU A 60 3.90 8.95 7.77
CA GLU A 60 3.67 8.53 9.16
C GLU A 60 2.21 8.72 9.58
N LEU A 61 1.57 9.75 9.02
CA LEU A 61 0.16 10.04 9.21
C LEU A 61 -0.50 10.17 7.84
N CYS A 62 -1.74 9.70 7.71
CA CYS A 62 -2.55 9.84 6.50
C CYS A 62 -3.11 11.26 6.29
N THR A 63 -2.29 12.28 6.54
CA THR A 63 -2.65 13.68 6.27
C THR A 63 -2.60 13.96 4.78
N PRO A 64 -3.39 14.93 4.26
CA PRO A 64 -3.30 15.34 2.87
C PRO A 64 -1.86 15.65 2.44
N SER A 65 -1.12 16.44 3.23
CA SER A 65 0.25 16.82 2.88
C SER A 65 1.19 15.62 2.76
N GLN A 66 1.18 14.69 3.72
CA GLN A 66 2.09 13.54 3.68
C GLN A 66 1.76 12.55 2.58
N ILE A 67 0.47 12.28 2.30
CA ILE A 67 0.09 11.41 1.18
C ILE A 67 0.49 12.05 -0.16
N HIS A 68 0.30 13.36 -0.34
CA HIS A 68 0.76 14.04 -1.55
C HIS A 68 2.28 14.06 -1.67
N SER A 69 3.03 14.26 -0.58
CA SER A 69 4.50 14.15 -0.60
C SER A 69 4.96 12.73 -0.98
N ALA A 70 4.28 11.69 -0.48
CA ALA A 70 4.58 10.32 -0.88
C ALA A 70 4.27 10.07 -2.37
N PHE A 71 3.22 10.69 -2.93
CA PHE A 71 2.97 10.64 -4.38
C PHE A 71 4.04 11.39 -5.17
N GLN A 72 4.48 12.55 -4.70
CA GLN A 72 5.56 13.32 -5.32
C GLN A 72 6.86 12.51 -5.36
N LEU A 73 7.19 11.78 -4.30
CA LEU A 73 8.33 10.87 -4.29
C LEU A 73 8.20 9.77 -5.37
N LEU A 74 7.00 9.24 -5.60
CA LEU A 74 6.76 8.29 -6.70
C LEU A 74 6.90 8.95 -8.07
N ASP A 75 6.38 10.17 -8.25
CA ASP A 75 6.53 10.93 -9.49
C ASP A 75 8.01 11.23 -9.79
N GLU A 76 8.78 11.62 -8.79
CA GLU A 76 10.21 11.93 -8.89
C GLU A 76 11.02 10.69 -9.29
N VAL A 77 10.83 9.55 -8.62
CA VAL A 77 11.56 8.32 -9.00
C VAL A 77 11.17 7.84 -10.41
N ILE A 78 9.91 7.96 -10.81
CA ILE A 78 9.47 7.61 -12.17
C ILE A 78 10.11 8.54 -13.21
N ALA A 79 10.25 9.83 -12.89
CA ALA A 79 10.87 10.81 -13.77
C ALA A 79 12.40 10.59 -13.90
N ASP A 80 13.08 10.29 -12.79
CA ASP A 80 14.54 10.19 -12.73
C ASP A 80 15.06 8.82 -13.20
N GLU A 81 14.41 7.74 -12.80
CA GLU A 81 14.83 6.35 -13.12
C GLU A 81 14.13 5.80 -14.37
N GLY A 82 13.15 6.53 -14.91
CA GLY A 82 12.32 6.15 -16.04
C GLY A 82 11.09 5.32 -15.66
N SER A 83 10.21 5.07 -16.63
CA SER A 83 8.95 4.35 -16.41
C SER A 83 9.16 2.92 -15.89
N PHE A 84 8.24 2.47 -15.04
CA PHE A 84 8.16 1.10 -14.55
C PHE A 84 6.97 0.36 -15.18
N ASP A 85 7.15 -0.91 -15.52
CA ASP A 85 6.10 -1.78 -16.03
C ASP A 85 5.12 -2.22 -14.92
N GLY A 86 5.58 -2.25 -13.67
CA GLY A 86 4.74 -2.67 -12.56
C GLY A 86 5.28 -2.25 -11.21
N VAL A 87 4.52 -2.60 -10.16
CA VAL A 87 4.89 -2.33 -8.77
C VAL A 87 4.79 -3.59 -7.91
N PHE A 88 5.77 -3.82 -7.05
CA PHE A 88 5.76 -4.85 -6.00
C PHE A 88 5.74 -4.14 -4.66
N ALA A 89 4.72 -4.37 -3.84
CA ALA A 89 4.54 -3.55 -2.65
C ALA A 89 4.06 -4.35 -1.46
N PHE A 90 4.65 -4.08 -0.29
CA PHE A 90 4.34 -4.77 0.97
C PHE A 90 3.63 -3.83 1.95
N SER A 91 2.53 -4.30 2.54
CA SER A 91 1.85 -3.68 3.69
C SER A 91 1.54 -2.18 3.51
N HIS A 92 2.31 -1.29 4.14
CA HIS A 92 2.23 0.16 3.99
C HIS A 92 2.55 0.63 2.57
N GLY A 93 3.64 0.12 1.97
CA GLY A 93 3.97 0.40 0.57
C GLY A 93 2.86 -0.06 -0.38
N ALA A 94 2.15 -1.14 -0.06
CA ALA A 94 1.02 -1.60 -0.86
C ALA A 94 -0.17 -0.64 -0.81
N ALA A 95 -0.47 -0.07 0.36
CA ALA A 95 -1.45 1.00 0.47
C ALA A 95 -1.03 2.23 -0.34
N LEU A 96 0.24 2.64 -0.27
CA LEU A 96 0.74 3.78 -1.05
C LEU A 96 0.58 3.53 -2.55
N ALA A 97 1.09 2.39 -3.06
CA ALA A 97 0.97 2.02 -4.47
C ALA A 97 -0.48 2.01 -4.94
N ALA A 98 -1.38 1.35 -4.20
CA ALA A 98 -2.79 1.29 -4.57
C ALA A 98 -3.48 2.67 -4.49
N SER A 99 -3.12 3.52 -3.53
CA SER A 99 -3.63 4.90 -3.43
C SER A 99 -3.26 5.71 -4.66
N TYR A 100 -1.98 5.63 -5.06
CA TYR A 100 -1.44 6.31 -6.23
C TYR A 100 -2.10 5.80 -7.52
N MET A 101 -2.21 4.49 -7.69
CA MET A 101 -2.89 3.91 -8.85
C MET A 101 -4.38 4.31 -8.94
N LEU A 102 -5.11 4.32 -7.82
CA LEU A 102 -6.52 4.76 -7.82
C LEU A 102 -6.67 6.27 -8.08
N TYR A 103 -5.73 7.08 -7.61
CA TYR A 103 -5.68 8.51 -7.92
C TYR A 103 -5.51 8.75 -9.44
N HIS A 104 -4.60 8.01 -10.08
CA HIS A 104 -4.38 8.07 -11.54
C HIS A 104 -5.53 7.46 -12.35
N ALA A 105 -6.17 6.39 -11.86
CA ALA A 105 -7.32 5.76 -12.52
C ALA A 105 -8.47 6.76 -12.76
N ARG A 106 -8.67 7.72 -11.86
CA ARG A 106 -9.70 8.78 -11.99
C ARG A 106 -9.36 9.86 -13.02
N ARG A 107 -8.10 9.98 -13.44
CA ARG A 107 -7.56 11.13 -14.20
C ARG A 107 -7.04 10.76 -15.59
N SER A 108 -6.57 9.54 -15.73
CA SER A 108 -5.76 9.11 -16.86
C SER A 108 -6.44 7.95 -17.58
N SER A 109 -6.23 7.85 -18.89
CA SER A 109 -6.65 6.66 -19.63
C SER A 109 -5.89 5.42 -19.13
N PRO A 110 -6.40 4.19 -19.38
CA PRO A 110 -5.70 2.97 -18.99
C PRO A 110 -4.25 2.87 -19.52
N SER A 111 -3.94 3.47 -20.67
CA SER A 111 -2.59 3.50 -21.25
C SER A 111 -1.65 4.50 -20.59
N GLU A 112 -2.17 5.43 -19.79
CA GLU A 112 -1.42 6.47 -19.08
C GLU A 112 -1.31 6.16 -17.58
N GLN A 113 -1.71 4.95 -17.16
CA GLN A 113 -1.52 4.51 -15.79
C GLN A 113 -0.03 4.40 -15.45
N PRO A 114 0.38 4.74 -14.22
CA PRO A 114 1.80 4.76 -13.84
C PRO A 114 2.45 3.37 -13.87
N PHE A 115 1.64 2.31 -13.73
CA PHE A 115 2.08 0.92 -13.74
C PHE A 115 1.13 0.09 -14.59
N ARG A 116 1.66 -0.91 -15.32
CA ARG A 116 0.88 -1.86 -16.14
C ARG A 116 0.54 -3.15 -15.39
N SER A 117 1.03 -3.33 -14.17
CA SER A 117 0.68 -4.42 -13.25
C SER A 117 1.02 -4.09 -11.80
N ALA A 118 0.42 -4.79 -10.86
CA ALA A 118 0.76 -4.66 -9.44
C ALA A 118 0.77 -6.00 -8.69
N VAL A 119 1.71 -6.15 -7.76
CA VAL A 119 1.79 -7.28 -6.84
C VAL A 119 1.76 -6.75 -5.42
N PHE A 120 0.67 -7.04 -4.71
CA PHE A 120 0.42 -6.57 -3.35
C PHE A 120 0.61 -7.71 -2.34
N PHE A 121 1.48 -7.48 -1.36
CA PHE A 121 1.74 -8.40 -0.26
C PHE A 121 1.18 -7.83 1.04
N SER A 122 0.32 -8.57 1.75
CA SER A 122 -0.23 -8.19 3.07
C SER A 122 -0.71 -6.74 3.16
N ALA A 123 -1.38 -6.25 2.11
CA ALA A 123 -1.67 -4.84 1.96
C ALA A 123 -2.55 -4.27 3.08
N SER A 124 -2.19 -3.08 3.55
CA SER A 124 -3.16 -2.19 4.21
C SER A 124 -4.03 -1.50 3.15
N LEU A 125 -5.21 -1.02 3.54
CA LEU A 125 -6.14 -0.38 2.59
C LEU A 125 -5.58 0.98 2.11
N PRO A 126 -5.76 1.34 0.83
CA PRO A 126 -5.28 2.62 0.29
C PRO A 126 -6.06 3.83 0.86
N PHE A 127 -5.41 4.99 0.90
CA PHE A 127 -5.99 6.28 1.28
C PHE A 127 -6.49 7.04 0.05
N ASP A 128 -7.69 7.60 0.13
CA ASP A 128 -8.24 8.46 -0.91
C ASP A 128 -7.71 9.88 -0.72
N SER A 129 -6.70 10.25 -1.51
CA SER A 129 -6.07 11.58 -1.51
C SER A 129 -7.05 12.73 -1.79
N GLU A 130 -8.24 12.42 -2.32
CA GLU A 130 -9.28 13.39 -2.65
C GLU A 130 -10.49 13.33 -1.70
N SER A 131 -10.45 12.47 -0.68
CA SER A 131 -11.50 12.41 0.33
C SER A 131 -11.62 13.74 1.08
N LYS A 132 -12.83 14.04 1.55
CA LYS A 132 -13.07 15.21 2.40
C LYS A 132 -12.28 15.04 3.69
N PRO A 133 -11.30 15.91 4.01
CA PRO A 133 -10.48 15.70 5.19
C PRO A 133 -11.31 15.77 6.47
N PHE A 134 -11.04 14.85 7.40
CA PHE A 134 -11.68 14.82 8.71
C PHE A 134 -10.65 15.01 9.83
N SER A 135 -11.11 15.46 10.99
CA SER A 135 -10.32 15.50 12.22
C SER A 135 -10.94 14.55 13.24
N ILE A 136 -10.15 14.13 14.23
CA ILE A 136 -10.59 13.15 15.23
C ILE A 136 -10.32 13.64 16.65
N TYR A 137 -11.28 13.38 17.54
CA TYR A 137 -11.11 13.56 18.98
C TYR A 137 -10.43 12.34 19.60
N ARG A 138 -9.76 12.51 20.74
CA ARG A 138 -9.08 11.41 21.45
C ARG A 138 -10.00 10.27 21.89
N ASN A 139 -11.32 10.49 21.91
CA ASN A 139 -12.31 9.45 22.19
C ASN A 139 -12.73 8.66 20.93
N GLY A 140 -12.07 8.87 19.78
CA GLY A 140 -12.33 8.18 18.52
C GLY A 140 -13.37 8.85 17.64
N ILE A 141 -14.10 9.87 18.13
CA ILE A 141 -15.15 10.53 17.34
C ILE A 141 -14.50 11.45 16.30
N CYS A 142 -14.81 11.21 15.03
CA CYS A 142 -14.35 12.03 13.92
C CYS A 142 -15.38 13.08 13.49
N TYR A 143 -14.91 14.16 12.87
CA TYR A 143 -15.73 15.23 12.36
C TYR A 143 -15.11 15.89 11.12
N TYR A 144 -15.95 16.36 10.20
CA TYR A 144 -15.55 17.23 9.12
C TYR A 144 -15.55 18.69 9.60
N THR A 145 -14.48 19.42 9.28
CA THR A 145 -14.38 20.85 9.63
C THR A 145 -14.91 21.69 8.47
N ALA A 146 -16.02 22.40 8.70
CA ALA A 146 -16.53 23.45 7.82
C ALA A 146 -16.29 24.83 8.48
N PRO A 147 -16.24 25.94 7.71
CA PRO A 147 -15.89 27.26 8.23
C PRO A 147 -16.66 27.71 9.48
N ASN A 148 -17.88 27.20 9.70
CA ASN A 148 -18.73 27.59 10.82
C ASN A 148 -19.42 26.42 11.56
N THR A 149 -19.15 25.16 11.19
CA THR A 149 -19.80 23.98 11.80
C THR A 149 -18.88 22.76 11.84
N LYS A 150 -19.08 21.89 12.83
CA LYS A 150 -18.50 20.54 12.87
C LYS A 150 -19.62 19.53 12.61
N GLU A 151 -19.50 18.79 11.53
CA GLU A 151 -20.40 17.70 11.17
C GLU A 151 -19.73 16.38 11.57
N THR A 152 -20.44 15.49 12.26
CA THR A 152 -19.90 14.16 12.61
C THR A 152 -19.55 13.41 11.34
N CYS A 153 -18.35 12.85 11.27
CA CYS A 153 -17.92 12.08 10.12
C CYS A 153 -18.49 10.66 10.18
N THR A 154 -18.71 10.05 9.01
CA THR A 154 -19.27 8.68 8.88
C THR A 154 -18.22 7.59 8.97
N VAL A 155 -16.94 7.96 9.00
CA VAL A 155 -15.80 7.05 9.02
C VAL A 155 -15.72 6.37 10.39
N ASP A 156 -15.78 5.05 10.41
CA ASP A 156 -15.38 4.29 11.60
C ASP A 156 -13.85 4.26 11.67
N VAL A 157 -13.26 5.26 12.31
CA VAL A 157 -11.79 5.37 12.39
C VAL A 157 -11.20 4.18 13.16
N SER A 158 -11.90 3.65 14.16
CA SER A 158 -11.41 2.50 14.92
C SER A 158 -11.32 1.23 14.07
N ALA A 159 -12.24 1.05 13.12
CA ALA A 159 -12.22 -0.08 12.20
C ALA A 159 -11.31 0.14 10.98
N THR A 160 -11.25 1.37 10.47
CA THR A 160 -10.60 1.65 9.18
C THR A 160 -9.18 2.18 9.31
N ILE A 161 -8.86 2.96 10.34
CA ILE A 161 -7.54 3.54 10.56
C ILE A 161 -7.17 3.38 12.05
N PRO A 162 -7.09 2.12 12.54
CA PRO A 162 -6.83 1.84 13.95
C PRO A 162 -5.50 2.42 14.43
N GLU A 163 -4.53 2.63 13.54
CA GLU A 163 -3.23 3.19 13.87
C GLU A 163 -3.31 4.60 14.48
N LEU A 164 -4.33 5.41 14.17
CA LEU A 164 -4.47 6.74 14.77
C LEU A 164 -4.76 6.69 16.27
N MET A 165 -5.32 5.58 16.75
CA MET A 165 -5.65 5.35 18.16
C MET A 165 -4.55 4.57 18.90
N ASP A 166 -3.52 4.10 18.19
CA ASP A 166 -2.40 3.39 18.78
C ASP A 166 -1.54 4.36 19.64
N PRO A 167 -1.16 3.99 20.88
CA PRO A 167 -0.27 4.78 21.72
C PRO A 167 1.02 5.25 21.04
N ALA A 168 1.55 4.48 20.09
CA ALA A 168 2.74 4.81 19.29
C ALA A 168 2.51 5.97 18.30
N TYR A 169 1.26 6.29 17.96
CA TYR A 169 0.91 7.34 17.00
C TYR A 169 0.08 8.48 17.59
N VAL A 170 -0.63 8.24 18.70
CA VAL A 170 -1.53 9.23 19.31
C VAL A 170 -0.83 10.54 19.69
N HIS A 171 0.47 10.51 19.99
CA HIS A 171 1.23 11.72 20.33
C HIS A 171 1.71 12.52 19.11
N LYS A 172 1.57 11.96 17.90
CA LYS A 172 2.07 12.55 16.65
C LYS A 172 1.07 13.49 15.97
N TRP A 173 -0.16 13.56 16.48
CA TRP A 173 -1.23 14.38 15.92
C TRP A 173 -2.06 15.08 17.00
N ASP A 174 -2.79 16.13 16.61
CA ASP A 174 -3.70 16.90 17.47
C ASP A 174 -5.08 17.11 16.80
N GLN A 175 -5.98 17.85 17.47
CA GLN A 175 -7.33 18.08 16.95
C GLN A 175 -7.39 18.99 15.73
N ALA A 176 -6.32 19.72 15.42
CA ALA A 176 -6.22 20.52 14.21
C ALA A 176 -5.71 19.70 13.01
N THR A 177 -5.09 18.55 13.28
CA THR A 177 -4.64 17.61 12.26
C THR A 177 -5.85 17.10 11.46
N GLN A 178 -5.69 17.09 10.14
CA GLN A 178 -6.69 16.58 9.21
C GLN A 178 -6.16 15.33 8.53
N PHE A 179 -7.02 14.33 8.41
CA PHE A 179 -6.72 13.01 7.87
C PHE A 179 -7.59 12.73 6.65
N LEU A 180 -7.08 11.84 5.81
CA LEU A 180 -7.77 11.30 4.66
C LEU A 180 -8.48 9.99 5.02
N GLU A 181 -9.60 9.73 4.36
CA GLU A 181 -10.32 8.46 4.46
C GLU A 181 -9.57 7.37 3.70
N ARG A 182 -9.76 6.12 4.11
CA ARG A 182 -9.42 4.99 3.23
C ARG A 182 -10.45 4.83 2.13
N PHE A 183 -10.02 4.35 0.98
CA PHE A 183 -10.95 3.92 -0.07
C PHE A 183 -11.92 2.87 0.47
N GLY A 184 -13.20 2.97 0.09
CA GLY A 184 -14.26 2.07 0.55
C GLY A 184 -14.81 2.37 1.94
N ALA A 185 -14.32 3.38 2.66
CA ALA A 185 -14.83 3.73 3.99
C ALA A 185 -16.23 4.36 3.93
N SER A 186 -16.38 5.51 3.27
CA SER A 186 -17.69 6.19 3.14
C SER A 186 -18.30 6.08 1.75
N HIS A 187 -17.47 5.87 0.71
CA HIS A 187 -17.89 5.86 -0.69
C HIS A 187 -17.33 4.65 -1.43
N PRO A 188 -18.10 4.04 -2.35
CA PRO A 188 -17.61 2.97 -3.19
C PRO A 188 -16.53 3.47 -4.16
N VAL A 189 -15.59 2.60 -4.51
CA VAL A 189 -14.59 2.89 -5.53
C VAL A 189 -15.27 2.94 -6.90
N SER A 190 -15.37 4.12 -7.49
CA SER A 190 -16.06 4.34 -8.77
C SER A 190 -15.23 3.97 -10.00
N VAL A 191 -13.90 4.12 -9.90
CA VAL A 191 -12.96 3.77 -10.97
C VAL A 191 -11.90 2.83 -10.38
N PRO A 192 -11.97 1.52 -10.71
CA PRO A 192 -11.07 0.53 -10.15
C PRO A 192 -9.68 0.58 -10.81
N ILE A 193 -8.69 -0.05 -10.17
CA ILE A 193 -7.42 -0.40 -10.79
C ILE A 193 -7.69 -1.40 -11.91
N SER A 194 -7.39 -1.01 -13.15
CA SER A 194 -7.76 -1.77 -14.36
C SER A 194 -6.66 -2.64 -14.93
N VAL A 195 -5.50 -2.69 -14.28
CA VAL A 195 -4.34 -3.47 -14.72
C VAL A 195 -4.31 -4.83 -14.02
N PRO A 196 -3.63 -5.85 -14.56
CA PRO A 196 -3.44 -7.13 -13.88
C PRO A 196 -2.86 -6.97 -12.48
N THR A 197 -3.45 -7.65 -11.48
CA THR A 197 -2.99 -7.58 -10.08
C THR A 197 -2.86 -8.94 -9.41
N ALA A 198 -1.84 -9.10 -8.57
CA ALA A 198 -1.71 -10.22 -7.64
C ALA A 198 -1.93 -9.73 -6.20
N HIS A 199 -2.76 -10.44 -5.43
CA HIS A 199 -3.01 -10.19 -4.02
C HIS A 199 -2.56 -11.38 -3.19
N ILE A 200 -1.52 -11.20 -2.37
CA ILE A 200 -0.86 -12.28 -1.64
C ILE A 200 -0.84 -11.92 -0.15
N TYR A 201 -1.60 -12.65 0.66
CA TYR A 201 -1.79 -12.28 2.06
C TYR A 201 -2.19 -13.47 2.93
N ALA A 202 -2.27 -13.26 4.24
CA ALA A 202 -2.78 -14.25 5.18
C ALA A 202 -4.03 -13.73 5.89
N LEU A 203 -5.03 -14.58 6.13
CA LEU A 203 -6.23 -14.18 6.89
C LEU A 203 -6.00 -14.09 8.40
N ASN A 204 -4.92 -14.70 8.90
CA ASN A 204 -4.47 -14.57 10.29
C ASN A 204 -3.54 -13.35 10.52
N ASP A 205 -3.32 -12.53 9.50
CA ASP A 205 -2.66 -11.23 9.58
C ASP A 205 -3.63 -10.19 10.19
N SER A 206 -3.13 -9.26 11.00
CA SER A 206 -3.94 -8.12 11.49
C SER A 206 -4.50 -7.27 10.36
N TYR A 207 -3.82 -7.23 9.21
CA TYR A 207 -4.26 -6.58 7.98
C TYR A 207 -4.93 -7.54 7.00
N GLY A 208 -5.22 -8.78 7.38
CA GLY A 208 -5.80 -9.79 6.49
C GLY A 208 -7.12 -9.36 5.86
N CYS A 209 -7.99 -8.69 6.63
CA CYS A 209 -9.24 -8.12 6.11
C CYS A 209 -8.98 -6.96 5.13
N HIS A 210 -7.97 -6.12 5.39
CA HIS A 210 -7.58 -5.02 4.51
C HIS A 210 -7.06 -5.55 3.17
N ALA A 211 -6.15 -6.52 3.22
CA ALA A 211 -5.57 -7.15 2.04
C ALA A 211 -6.65 -7.88 1.21
N ALA A 212 -7.59 -8.55 1.87
CA ALA A 212 -8.75 -9.16 1.21
C ALA A 212 -9.65 -8.12 0.54
N GLN A 213 -9.92 -6.99 1.19
CA GLN A 213 -10.80 -5.95 0.66
C GLN A 213 -10.17 -5.16 -0.50
N LEU A 214 -8.85 -4.96 -0.51
CA LEU A 214 -8.16 -4.25 -1.62
C LEU A 214 -8.43 -4.90 -2.99
N GLN A 215 -8.64 -6.21 -3.04
CA GLN A 215 -8.96 -6.90 -4.29
C GLN A 215 -10.23 -6.33 -4.96
N ASP A 216 -11.21 -5.86 -4.17
CA ASP A 216 -12.49 -5.32 -4.66
C ASP A 216 -12.32 -3.96 -5.35
N PHE A 217 -11.14 -3.34 -5.22
CA PHE A 217 -10.78 -2.10 -5.90
C PHE A 217 -10.05 -2.35 -7.22
N CYS A 218 -9.85 -3.62 -7.60
CA CYS A 218 -9.20 -4.04 -8.82
C CYS A 218 -10.20 -4.77 -9.73
N VAL A 219 -10.07 -4.60 -11.05
CA VAL A 219 -10.89 -5.35 -12.01
C VAL A 219 -10.67 -6.86 -11.86
N PRO A 220 -11.71 -7.70 -12.02
CA PRO A 220 -11.57 -9.14 -11.80
C PRO A 220 -10.89 -9.88 -12.96
N LEU A 221 -10.88 -9.28 -14.16
CA LEU A 221 -10.22 -9.83 -15.34
C LEU A 221 -8.71 -9.63 -15.14
N ASP A 222 -7.97 -10.73 -14.94
CA ASP A 222 -6.52 -10.76 -14.62
C ASP A 222 -6.13 -10.43 -13.17
N ARG A 223 -7.04 -10.65 -12.22
CA ARG A 223 -6.77 -10.60 -10.78
C ARG A 223 -6.48 -11.98 -10.21
N GLU A 224 -5.28 -12.18 -9.71
CA GLU A 224 -4.86 -13.41 -9.02
C GLU A 224 -4.80 -13.20 -7.50
N VAL A 225 -5.18 -14.23 -6.75
CA VAL A 225 -5.25 -14.17 -5.29
C VAL A 225 -4.62 -15.42 -4.68
N LEU A 226 -3.69 -15.23 -3.75
CA LEU A 226 -3.08 -16.28 -2.96
C LEU A 226 -3.24 -15.97 -1.46
N VAL A 227 -4.04 -16.77 -0.79
CA VAL A 227 -4.16 -16.75 0.68
C VAL A 227 -3.24 -17.81 1.29
N HIS A 228 -2.37 -17.41 2.22
CA HIS A 228 -1.44 -18.29 2.94
C HIS A 228 -1.63 -18.25 4.46
N ASP A 229 -0.82 -19.03 5.18
CA ASP A 229 -0.89 -19.23 6.64
C ASP A 229 0.22 -18.50 7.44
N GLY A 230 1.16 -17.86 6.73
CA GLY A 230 2.35 -17.21 7.30
C GLY A 230 2.18 -15.91 8.10
N GLY A 231 0.96 -15.36 8.26
CA GLY A 231 0.74 -14.07 8.94
C GLY A 231 1.19 -12.84 8.13
N HIS A 232 1.64 -11.78 8.80
CA HIS A 232 2.09 -10.51 8.19
C HIS A 232 3.52 -10.60 7.65
N ALA A 233 3.75 -11.44 6.64
CA ALA A 233 5.07 -11.67 6.05
C ALA A 233 4.98 -12.21 4.63
N ILE A 234 6.03 -11.95 3.84
CA ILE A 234 6.21 -12.60 2.53
C ILE A 234 6.63 -14.06 2.76
N PRO A 235 5.89 -15.05 2.23
CA PRO A 235 6.20 -16.46 2.49
C PRO A 235 7.56 -16.91 1.94
N TYR A 236 8.31 -17.64 2.76
CA TYR A 236 9.60 -18.25 2.38
C TYR A 236 9.60 -19.79 2.36
N ARG A 237 8.52 -20.43 2.84
CA ARG A 237 8.39 -21.90 2.79
C ARG A 237 8.33 -22.35 1.33
N PRO A 238 9.08 -23.39 0.89
CA PRO A 238 9.15 -23.77 -0.52
C PRO A 238 7.79 -24.03 -1.18
N SER A 239 6.88 -24.72 -0.48
CA SER A 239 5.54 -25.04 -1.00
C SER A 239 4.67 -23.79 -1.21
N THR A 240 4.74 -22.82 -0.29
CA THR A 240 4.00 -21.56 -0.41
C THR A 240 4.67 -20.62 -1.40
N SER A 241 5.99 -20.59 -1.44
CA SER A 241 6.77 -19.76 -2.37
C SER A 241 6.53 -20.16 -3.82
N ALA A 242 6.44 -21.46 -4.11
CA ALA A 242 6.11 -21.94 -5.45
C ALA A 242 4.72 -21.45 -5.91
N LYS A 243 3.73 -21.44 -5.01
CA LYS A 243 2.39 -20.91 -5.30
C LYS A 243 2.41 -19.39 -5.50
N MET A 244 3.21 -18.67 -4.70
CA MET A 244 3.41 -17.23 -4.81
C MET A 244 4.01 -16.86 -6.16
N VAL A 245 5.07 -17.55 -6.56
CA VAL A 245 5.73 -17.38 -7.86
C VAL A 245 4.75 -17.66 -9.01
N GLU A 246 3.94 -18.72 -8.92
CA GLU A 246 2.94 -19.01 -9.95
C GLU A 246 1.83 -17.94 -10.03
N CYS A 247 1.36 -17.44 -8.88
CA CYS A 247 0.41 -16.34 -8.79
C CYS A 247 0.95 -15.09 -9.52
N ILE A 248 2.20 -14.71 -9.24
CA ILE A 248 2.86 -13.55 -9.86
C ILE A 248 3.05 -13.79 -11.36
N ARG A 249 3.50 -14.98 -11.77
CA ARG A 249 3.76 -15.31 -13.18
C ARG A 249 2.51 -15.16 -14.04
N LYS A 250 1.34 -15.58 -13.55
CA LYS A 250 0.08 -15.40 -14.29
C LYS A 250 -0.23 -13.93 -14.57
N VAL A 251 -0.09 -13.08 -13.56
CA VAL A 251 -0.30 -11.62 -13.70
C VAL A 251 0.67 -11.03 -14.72
N LEU A 252 1.95 -11.38 -14.60
CA LEU A 252 2.99 -10.91 -15.52
C LEU A 252 2.79 -11.39 -16.96
N ASN A 253 2.29 -12.61 -17.15
CA ASN A 253 1.95 -13.14 -18.48
C ASN A 253 0.74 -12.41 -19.09
N SER A 254 -0.26 -12.02 -18.29
CA SER A 254 -1.40 -11.25 -18.79
C SER A 254 -0.96 -9.89 -19.34
N VAL A 255 0.04 -9.24 -18.73
CA VAL A 255 0.59 -7.96 -19.24
C VAL A 255 1.22 -8.13 -20.62
N ALA A 256 1.91 -9.24 -20.89
CA ALA A 256 2.59 -9.49 -22.16
C ALA A 256 1.64 -9.73 -23.35
N LEU A 257 0.34 -9.93 -23.08
CA LEU A 257 -0.69 -10.11 -24.11
C LEU A 257 -1.31 -8.79 -24.60
N PHE A 258 -0.93 -7.65 -23.98
CA PHE A 258 -1.38 -6.30 -24.31
C PHE A 258 -0.21 -5.42 -24.80
#